data_AF-A0AAW1AW17-F1
#
_entry.id   AF-A0AAW1AW17-F1
#
_cell.length_a   1.000
_cell.length_b   1.000
_cell.length_c   1.000
_cell.angle_alpha   90.00
_cell.angle_beta   90.00
_cell.angle_gamma   90.00
#
_symmetry.space_group_name_H-M   'P 1'
#
loop_
_entity.id
_entity.type
_entity.pdbx_description
1 polymer ?
#
loop_
_entity_poly.entity_id
_entity_poly.type
_entity_poly.pdbx_seq_one_letter_code
_entity_poly.pdbx_strand_id
1 'polypeptide(L)'
;MSRGKFPLRKSRPARARCQARSGEVTKGAWHQDGGLACAALPSAPARSKAARASHRPSKRSRRPEGEGRVVLLRLLLDPESGGRERRREAAELLLVPQEGGGPAERASSSAASRCPPPLLARMPNIKIFSGSSHQDLSQKIADRLGLELGKVVTKKFSNQETCVEIGESVRGEDVYIVQSGCGEINDNLMELLIMINACKIASASRVTAVIPCFPYARQDKKDKSRAPISAKLVANMLSVAGADHIITMDLHASQIQGFFDIPVDNLYAEPAVLKWIKENIVEWKNCTIVSPDAGGAKRVTSIADRLNVDFALIHKERKKASEVDRMVLVGDVKDRVAILVDDMADTCGTICHAADKLLSAGATKVYAILTHGIFSGPAISRINHACFEAVVVTNTIPQEDKMKHCPKIQVIDISMILAEAIRRTHNGESVSYLFSHVPL
;
A
#
# COMPACT_ATOMS: atom_id res chain seq x y z
N MET A 1 53.29 -5.86 55.02
CA MET A 1 53.64 -4.90 56.11
C MET A 1 53.45 -3.47 55.59
N SER A 2 53.25 -2.49 56.50
CA SER A 2 53.40 -1.01 56.33
C SER A 2 53.15 -0.38 54.94
N ARG A 3 52.04 0.33 54.71
CA ARG A 3 51.72 1.72 55.17
C ARG A 3 52.58 2.84 54.57
N GLY A 4 51.95 3.67 53.74
CA GLY A 4 52.28 5.10 53.56
C GLY A 4 51.08 5.95 54.00
N LYS A 5 51.30 7.02 54.79
CA LYS A 5 50.29 7.99 55.26
C LYS A 5 50.62 9.37 54.69
N PHE A 6 49.62 10.25 54.52
CA PHE A 6 49.58 11.70 54.87
C PHE A 6 48.17 12.28 54.43
N PRO A 7 47.68 13.45 54.91
CA PRO A 7 46.36 13.46 55.57
C PRO A 7 45.42 14.66 55.29
N LEU A 8 44.16 14.50 55.74
CA LEU A 8 43.22 15.48 56.32
C LEU A 8 43.48 17.01 56.17
N ARG A 9 42.45 17.73 55.69
CA ARG A 9 41.67 18.69 56.53
C ARG A 9 40.28 19.02 55.95
N LYS A 10 39.38 19.45 56.83
CA LYS A 10 37.94 19.76 56.56
C LYS A 10 37.70 21.29 56.56
N SER A 11 36.78 21.79 55.72
CA SER A 11 35.72 22.76 56.15
C SER A 11 34.76 23.17 55.01
N ARG A 12 33.46 23.22 55.32
CA ARG A 12 32.36 23.94 54.64
C ARG A 12 32.15 25.30 55.35
N PRO A 13 31.16 26.16 55.00
CA PRO A 13 30.62 26.58 53.70
C PRO A 13 30.51 28.15 53.58
N ALA A 14 30.05 28.69 52.45
CA ALA A 14 29.45 30.03 52.40
C ALA A 14 28.35 30.13 51.32
N ARG A 15 27.30 30.93 51.59
CA ARG A 15 26.20 31.26 50.66
C ARG A 15 26.49 32.61 49.98
N ALA A 16 26.00 32.79 48.75
CA ALA A 16 25.66 34.12 48.23
C ALA A 16 24.36 34.04 47.40
N ARG A 17 23.43 34.97 47.65
CA ARG A 17 22.29 35.26 46.76
C ARG A 17 22.76 36.26 45.70
N CYS A 18 22.13 36.25 44.52
CA CYS A 18 21.93 37.49 43.75
C CYS A 18 20.52 37.52 43.16
N GLN A 19 19.90 38.68 43.16
CA GLN A 19 18.53 38.93 42.67
C GLN A 19 18.55 39.51 41.25
N ALA A 20 17.37 39.51 40.62
CA ALA A 20 17.14 39.97 39.24
C ALA A 20 16.90 41.50 39.13
N ARG A 21 16.60 41.94 37.89
CA ARG A 21 16.27 43.30 37.39
C ARG A 21 17.50 44.15 37.01
N SER A 22 17.46 45.11 36.07
CA SER A 22 16.58 45.41 34.90
C SER A 22 17.11 46.66 34.18
N GLY A 23 16.86 46.83 32.87
CA GLY A 23 17.21 48.03 32.07
C GLY A 23 17.89 47.59 30.75
N GLU A 24 17.40 47.87 29.53
CA GLU A 24 16.83 49.09 28.89
C GLU A 24 17.91 50.03 28.31
N VAL A 25 17.56 50.74 27.22
CA VAL A 25 18.29 51.86 26.54
C VAL A 25 19.16 51.55 25.28
N THR A 26 18.45 51.50 24.14
CA THR A 26 18.65 52.23 22.85
C THR A 26 19.97 52.34 22.04
N LYS A 27 19.80 52.11 20.72
CA LYS A 27 20.19 52.93 19.53
C LYS A 27 21.65 53.17 19.09
N GLY A 28 21.85 53.03 17.77
CA GLY A 28 22.86 53.69 16.93
C GLY A 28 23.80 52.70 16.23
N ALA A 29 24.19 52.85 14.96
CA ALA A 29 23.74 53.69 13.83
C ALA A 29 24.32 53.08 12.52
N TRP A 30 23.97 53.61 11.34
CA TRP A 30 24.82 53.86 10.14
C TRP A 30 23.99 53.92 8.84
N HIS A 31 24.21 54.99 8.08
CA HIS A 31 23.73 55.27 6.70
C HIS A 31 24.43 54.32 5.67
N GLN A 32 24.07 54.18 4.38
CA GLN A 32 23.14 54.84 3.43
C GLN A 32 22.83 53.80 2.30
N ASP A 33 22.00 53.95 1.26
CA ASP A 33 21.14 55.03 0.70
C ASP A 33 20.05 54.38 -0.20
N GLY A 34 19.25 55.18 -0.93
CA GLY A 34 18.81 54.83 -2.28
C GLY A 34 17.30 54.68 -2.56
N GLY A 35 16.61 55.80 -2.81
CA GLY A 35 15.71 55.89 -3.98
C GLY A 35 14.19 55.63 -3.84
N LEU A 36 13.47 56.70 -3.48
CA LEU A 36 12.21 57.17 -4.12
C LEU A 36 10.85 56.40 -3.99
N ALA A 37 9.93 57.14 -3.36
CA ALA A 37 8.51 57.35 -3.74
C ALA A 37 7.42 56.32 -3.38
N CYS A 38 6.79 56.53 -2.22
CA CYS A 38 5.37 56.22 -1.99
C CYS A 38 4.56 57.52 -1.87
N ALA A 39 3.44 57.62 -2.60
CA ALA A 39 2.42 58.65 -2.38
C ALA A 39 1.24 58.05 -1.58
N ALA A 40 0.58 58.86 -0.75
CA ALA A 40 -0.33 58.37 0.29
C ALA A 40 -1.73 59.01 0.23
N LEU A 41 -2.74 58.16 0.54
CA LEU A 41 -4.04 58.51 1.16
C LEU A 41 -5.05 59.32 0.29
N PRO A 42 -6.36 59.37 0.64
CA PRO A 42 -6.99 59.05 1.93
C PRO A 42 -8.19 58.07 1.92
N SER A 43 -8.80 57.91 3.10
CA SER A 43 -9.71 56.84 3.51
C SER A 43 -11.20 57.22 3.63
N ALA A 44 -12.07 56.26 3.24
CA ALA A 44 -13.43 55.95 3.79
C ALA A 44 -14.52 57.05 3.84
N PRO A 45 -15.82 56.67 3.65
CA PRO A 45 -16.62 56.26 4.80
C PRO A 45 -17.63 55.10 4.53
N ALA A 46 -18.35 54.67 5.58
CA ALA A 46 -19.24 53.50 5.58
C ALA A 46 -20.75 53.83 5.53
N ARG A 47 -21.55 52.93 4.92
CA ARG A 47 -23.02 52.67 5.02
C ARG A 47 -23.39 51.66 3.90
N SER A 48 -24.46 50.84 3.91
CA SER A 48 -25.40 50.40 4.95
C SER A 48 -26.20 49.17 4.45
N LYS A 49 -26.90 48.49 5.37
CA LYS A 49 -27.80 47.31 5.19
C LYS A 49 -28.67 47.27 3.92
N ALA A 50 -28.71 46.10 3.26
CA ALA A 50 -29.87 45.55 2.53
C ALA A 50 -29.72 44.00 2.48
N ALA A 51 -30.51 43.23 3.22
CA ALA A 51 -31.81 42.65 2.84
C ALA A 51 -31.69 41.39 1.94
N ARG A 52 -31.85 40.21 2.56
CA ARG A 52 -32.00 38.92 1.86
C ARG A 52 -33.35 38.88 1.15
N ALA A 53 -33.36 38.64 -0.16
CA ALA A 53 -34.56 38.24 -0.89
C ALA A 53 -34.53 36.72 -1.13
N SER A 54 -35.54 36.02 -0.62
CA SER A 54 -35.77 34.60 -0.88
C SER A 54 -36.52 34.41 -2.19
N HIS A 55 -36.09 33.48 -3.03
CA HIS A 55 -36.87 33.01 -4.18
C HIS A 55 -37.05 31.48 -4.10
N ARG A 56 -38.30 31.08 -3.83
CA ARG A 56 -38.80 29.73 -4.10
C ARG A 56 -39.28 29.67 -5.55
N PRO A 57 -38.96 28.62 -6.33
CA PRO A 57 -39.81 28.19 -7.41
C PRO A 57 -41.03 27.45 -6.84
N SER A 58 -42.22 27.71 -7.38
CA SER A 58 -43.47 27.06 -6.98
C SER A 58 -43.69 25.74 -7.72
N LYS A 59 -44.51 24.86 -7.12
CA LYS A 59 -44.95 23.61 -7.75
C LYS A 59 -45.81 23.90 -8.99
N ARG A 60 -45.49 23.28 -10.13
CA ARG A 60 -46.46 23.02 -11.22
C ARG A 60 -46.31 21.58 -11.71
N SER A 61 -47.30 20.76 -11.40
CA SER A 61 -47.43 19.39 -11.88
C SER A 61 -48.29 19.36 -13.16
N ARG A 62 -47.75 18.80 -14.24
CA ARG A 62 -48.54 18.24 -15.35
C ARG A 62 -47.91 16.91 -15.77
N ARG A 63 -48.75 15.88 -15.94
CA ARG A 63 -48.41 14.62 -16.63
C ARG A 63 -48.24 14.90 -18.14
N PRO A 64 -47.63 13.98 -18.89
CA PRO A 64 -48.48 13.02 -19.59
C PRO A 64 -48.12 11.55 -19.33
N GLU A 65 -48.90 10.66 -19.92
CA GLU A 65 -48.89 9.22 -19.74
C GLU A 65 -47.78 8.50 -20.53
N GLY A 66 -47.47 7.26 -20.13
CA GLY A 66 -46.50 6.40 -20.78
C GLY A 66 -46.47 5.04 -20.08
N GLU A 67 -47.16 4.07 -20.66
CA GLU A 67 -47.31 2.72 -20.09
C GLU A 67 -45.99 1.94 -20.13
N GLY A 68 -45.60 1.33 -19.02
CA GLY A 68 -44.43 0.46 -18.92
C GLY A 68 -44.70 -0.66 -17.91
N ARG A 69 -44.87 -1.89 -18.41
CA ARG A 69 -45.32 -3.04 -17.61
C ARG A 69 -44.30 -3.42 -16.53
N VAL A 70 -44.70 -3.33 -15.26
CA VAL A 70 -44.01 -3.98 -14.15
C VAL A 70 -44.53 -5.41 -14.00
N VAL A 71 -43.72 -6.41 -14.32
CA VAL A 71 -44.06 -7.82 -14.08
C VAL A 71 -43.75 -8.16 -12.63
N LEU A 72 -44.79 -8.22 -11.80
CA LEU A 72 -44.72 -8.63 -10.40
C LEU A 72 -44.75 -10.16 -10.32
N LEU A 73 -43.58 -10.80 -10.19
CA LEU A 73 -43.52 -12.25 -9.93
C LEU A 73 -43.77 -12.52 -8.44
N ARG A 74 -44.91 -13.14 -8.10
CA ARG A 74 -45.27 -13.49 -6.72
C ARG A 74 -45.94 -14.87 -6.65
N LEU A 75 -45.15 -15.90 -6.41
CA LEU A 75 -45.56 -17.24 -5.94
C LEU A 75 -44.56 -17.59 -4.82
N LEU A 76 -44.98 -17.43 -3.56
CA LEU A 76 -45.51 -18.48 -2.68
C LEU A 76 -44.41 -19.32 -2.03
N LEU A 77 -44.30 -19.16 -0.71
CA LEU A 77 -43.58 -20.03 0.22
C LEU A 77 -44.47 -21.22 0.58
N ASP A 78 -43.91 -22.44 0.74
CA ASP A 78 -43.86 -23.18 2.01
C ASP A 78 -43.34 -24.64 1.83
N PRO A 79 -42.96 -25.39 2.89
CA PRO A 79 -41.72 -26.18 2.86
C PRO A 79 -41.84 -27.72 3.09
N GLU A 80 -40.67 -28.34 3.29
CA GLU A 80 -40.38 -29.69 3.81
C GLU A 80 -40.55 -30.92 2.89
N SER A 81 -39.42 -31.57 2.57
CA SER A 81 -39.11 -32.95 3.00
C SER A 81 -37.71 -33.37 2.52
N GLY A 82 -36.98 -34.15 3.32
CA GLY A 82 -35.59 -34.55 3.04
C GLY A 82 -35.45 -35.94 2.41
N GLY A 83 -34.28 -36.23 1.85
CA GLY A 83 -33.93 -37.58 1.37
C GLY A 83 -32.58 -37.64 0.64
N ARG A 84 -31.65 -38.48 1.11
CA ARG A 84 -30.39 -38.82 0.42
C ARG A 84 -30.62 -40.02 -0.53
N GLU A 85 -29.92 -40.03 -1.66
CA GLU A 85 -29.06 -41.13 -2.18
C GLU A 85 -29.09 -41.38 -3.72
N ARG A 86 -27.87 -41.47 -4.28
CA ARG A 86 -27.39 -42.34 -5.40
C ARG A 86 -28.11 -42.38 -6.77
N ARG A 87 -27.34 -42.04 -7.82
CA ARG A 87 -26.92 -42.83 -9.01
C ARG A 87 -26.10 -41.89 -9.92
N ARG A 88 -24.80 -42.10 -10.18
CA ARG A 88 -24.11 -43.09 -11.04
C ARG A 88 -24.53 -43.07 -12.53
N GLU A 89 -23.54 -42.66 -13.34
CA GLU A 89 -23.13 -43.20 -14.66
C GLU A 89 -24.18 -43.47 -15.75
N ALA A 90 -24.00 -42.78 -16.88
CA ALA A 90 -24.23 -43.33 -18.21
C ALA A 90 -23.21 -42.73 -19.19
N ALA A 91 -22.43 -43.59 -19.85
CA ALA A 91 -21.56 -43.26 -20.97
C ALA A 91 -21.82 -44.28 -22.09
N GLU A 92 -22.02 -43.79 -23.31
CA GLU A 92 -22.40 -44.58 -24.49
C GLU A 92 -21.80 -43.81 -25.69
N LEU A 93 -20.66 -44.17 -26.29
CA LEU A 93 -20.15 -45.44 -26.86
C LEU A 93 -20.63 -45.72 -28.29
N LEU A 94 -19.88 -45.11 -29.23
CA LEU A 94 -19.48 -45.60 -30.56
C LEU A 94 -20.37 -46.64 -31.27
N LEU A 95 -20.85 -46.26 -32.46
CA LEU A 95 -21.12 -47.18 -33.57
C LEU A 95 -20.36 -46.74 -34.83
N VAL A 96 -19.72 -47.70 -35.48
CA VAL A 96 -18.97 -47.57 -36.74
C VAL A 96 -19.66 -48.43 -37.80
N PRO A 97 -19.82 -47.95 -39.04
CA PRO A 97 -19.96 -48.80 -40.22
C PRO A 97 -18.71 -48.74 -41.12
N GLN A 98 -18.36 -49.87 -41.73
CA GLN A 98 -17.26 -50.01 -42.70
C GLN A 98 -17.66 -49.67 -44.16
N GLU A 99 -16.65 -49.64 -45.02
CA GLU A 99 -16.62 -49.11 -46.39
C GLU A 99 -17.39 -49.90 -47.46
N GLY A 100 -17.56 -49.28 -48.64
CA GLY A 100 -17.90 -50.00 -49.87
C GLY A 100 -17.99 -49.15 -51.15
N GLY A 101 -16.91 -49.13 -51.95
CA GLY A 101 -16.97 -48.96 -53.43
C GLY A 101 -17.07 -47.54 -54.03
N GLY A 102 -16.06 -47.15 -54.81
CA GLY A 102 -16.19 -46.14 -55.89
C GLY A 102 -16.40 -46.81 -57.26
N PRO A 103 -16.09 -46.16 -58.40
CA PRO A 103 -15.71 -44.74 -58.59
C PRO A 103 -16.54 -44.02 -59.68
N ALA A 104 -16.48 -42.68 -59.71
CA ALA A 104 -16.77 -41.90 -60.93
C ALA A 104 -16.11 -40.51 -60.87
N GLU A 105 -15.25 -40.21 -61.84
CA GLU A 105 -14.69 -38.87 -62.00
C GLU A 105 -15.77 -37.85 -62.42
N ARG A 106 -15.71 -36.65 -61.83
CA ARG A 106 -16.06 -35.39 -62.52
C ARG A 106 -15.25 -34.26 -61.92
N ALA A 107 -14.38 -33.67 -62.73
CA ALA A 107 -13.66 -32.46 -62.36
C ALA A 107 -14.61 -31.26 -62.32
N SER A 108 -14.68 -30.58 -61.18
CA SER A 108 -15.24 -29.23 -61.09
C SER A 108 -14.38 -28.39 -60.15
N SER A 109 -13.73 -27.37 -60.72
CA SER A 109 -12.91 -26.42 -59.98
C SER A 109 -13.76 -25.50 -59.10
N SER A 110 -13.83 -25.78 -57.80
CA SER A 110 -14.27 -24.81 -56.79
C SER A 110 -13.09 -24.38 -55.94
N ALA A 111 -12.67 -23.12 -56.07
CA ALA A 111 -11.68 -22.51 -55.20
C ALA A 111 -12.28 -22.32 -53.80
N ALA A 112 -12.21 -23.37 -52.97
CA ALA A 112 -12.54 -23.26 -51.56
C ALA A 112 -11.52 -22.32 -50.90
N SER A 113 -11.97 -21.13 -50.50
CA SER A 113 -11.16 -20.24 -49.67
C SER A 113 -10.89 -20.94 -48.35
N ARG A 114 -9.69 -21.53 -48.22
CA ARG A 114 -9.18 -21.99 -46.94
C ARG A 114 -9.03 -20.76 -46.06
N CYS A 115 -10.00 -20.54 -45.17
CA CYS A 115 -9.77 -19.67 -44.03
C CYS A 115 -8.45 -20.13 -43.39
N PRO A 116 -7.47 -19.25 -43.18
CA PRO A 116 -6.29 -19.64 -42.44
C PRO A 116 -6.75 -20.18 -41.08
N PRO A 117 -6.06 -21.20 -40.52
CA PRO A 117 -6.33 -21.59 -39.14
C PRO A 117 -6.27 -20.32 -38.27
N PRO A 118 -7.11 -20.20 -37.21
CA PRO A 118 -7.02 -19.07 -36.31
C PRO A 118 -5.56 -18.95 -35.89
N LEU A 119 -4.95 -17.81 -36.19
CA LEU A 119 -3.56 -17.54 -35.81
C LEU A 119 -3.48 -17.85 -34.33
N LEU A 120 -2.71 -18.89 -33.97
CA LEU A 120 -2.32 -19.16 -32.60
C LEU A 120 -1.73 -17.84 -32.11
N ALA A 121 -2.52 -17.12 -31.31
CA ALA A 121 -2.15 -15.80 -30.85
C ALA A 121 -0.87 -16.01 -30.07
N ARG A 122 0.26 -15.60 -30.65
CA ARG A 122 1.56 -15.70 -29.98
C ARG A 122 1.35 -14.97 -28.68
N MET A 123 1.47 -15.69 -27.55
CA MET A 123 1.43 -15.02 -26.26
C MET A 123 2.45 -13.88 -26.33
N PRO A 124 2.04 -12.63 -26.03
CA PRO A 124 2.96 -11.50 -26.07
C PRO A 124 4.17 -11.83 -25.20
N ASN A 125 5.38 -11.42 -25.56
CA ASN A 125 6.53 -11.79 -24.74
C ASN A 125 6.50 -10.95 -23.45
N ILE A 126 6.89 -11.55 -22.32
CA ILE A 126 6.94 -10.82 -21.05
C ILE A 126 8.17 -9.90 -20.98
N LYS A 127 7.97 -8.65 -20.57
CA LYS A 127 9.03 -7.66 -20.34
C LYS A 127 8.87 -6.99 -18.99
N ILE A 128 9.97 -6.87 -18.24
CA ILE A 128 9.99 -6.27 -16.90
C ILE A 128 10.94 -5.09 -16.89
N PHE A 129 10.47 -3.91 -16.48
CA PHE A 129 11.30 -2.73 -16.29
C PHE A 129 11.28 -2.31 -14.82
N SER A 130 12.42 -1.83 -14.32
CA SER A 130 12.51 -1.19 -13.01
C SER A 130 12.45 0.32 -13.15
N GLY A 131 11.70 0.99 -12.27
CA GLY A 131 11.96 2.40 -11.96
C GLY A 131 13.20 2.56 -11.08
N SER A 132 13.55 3.81 -10.75
CA SER A 132 14.69 4.15 -9.91
C SER A 132 14.48 3.84 -8.42
N SER A 133 13.24 3.62 -7.97
CA SER A 133 12.94 3.56 -6.53
C SER A 133 13.42 2.29 -5.84
N HIS A 134 13.45 1.13 -6.51
CA HIS A 134 13.84 -0.13 -5.86
C HIS A 134 14.36 -1.21 -6.84
N GLN A 135 15.56 -1.03 -7.39
CA GLN A 135 16.16 -1.95 -8.35
C GLN A 135 16.43 -3.36 -7.81
N ASP A 136 16.76 -3.52 -6.52
CA ASP A 136 17.02 -4.84 -5.91
C ASP A 136 15.80 -5.77 -5.98
N LEU A 137 14.61 -5.27 -5.62
CA LEU A 137 13.37 -6.04 -5.74
C LEU A 137 13.03 -6.35 -7.20
N SER A 138 13.19 -5.39 -8.10
CA SER A 138 12.97 -5.60 -9.54
C SER A 138 13.89 -6.69 -10.09
N GLN A 139 15.17 -6.69 -9.71
CA GLN A 139 16.13 -7.72 -10.10
C GLN A 139 15.74 -9.09 -9.53
N LYS A 140 15.41 -9.18 -8.24
CA LYS A 140 14.96 -10.44 -7.62
C LYS A 140 13.68 -11.00 -8.27
N ILE A 141 12.77 -10.14 -8.73
CA ILE A 141 11.59 -10.56 -9.50
C ILE A 141 11.99 -11.10 -10.87
N ALA A 142 12.90 -10.41 -11.57
CA ALA A 142 13.39 -10.83 -12.88
C ALA A 142 14.15 -12.18 -12.81
N ASP A 143 15.07 -12.33 -11.83
CA ASP A 143 15.82 -13.54 -11.56
C ASP A 143 14.90 -14.75 -11.33
N ARG A 144 13.84 -14.57 -10.53
CA ARG A 144 12.84 -15.63 -10.24
C ARG A 144 11.98 -16.00 -11.44
N LEU A 145 11.85 -15.13 -12.42
CA LEU A 145 11.14 -15.39 -13.68
C LEU A 145 12.08 -15.87 -14.80
N GLY A 146 13.39 -15.93 -14.55
CA GLY A 146 14.38 -16.29 -15.57
C GLY A 146 14.54 -15.22 -16.66
N LEU A 147 14.32 -13.95 -16.31
CA LEU A 147 14.34 -12.81 -17.22
C LEU A 147 15.44 -11.82 -16.84
N GLU A 148 15.94 -11.06 -17.82
CA GLU A 148 16.73 -9.86 -17.57
C GLU A 148 15.80 -8.64 -17.46
N LEU A 149 16.21 -7.63 -16.67
CA LEU A 149 15.51 -6.34 -16.66
C LEU A 149 15.68 -5.64 -18.01
N GLY A 150 14.56 -5.15 -18.54
CA GLY A 150 14.51 -4.39 -19.78
C GLY A 150 15.31 -3.09 -19.68
N LYS A 151 15.98 -2.74 -20.78
CA LYS A 151 16.88 -1.59 -20.88
C LYS A 151 16.08 -0.30 -20.79
N VAL A 152 16.29 0.49 -19.75
CA VAL A 152 15.73 1.83 -19.58
C VAL A 152 16.81 2.79 -19.11
N VAL A 153 16.83 3.99 -19.69
CA VAL A 153 17.68 5.09 -19.24
C VAL A 153 16.80 6.06 -18.44
N THR A 154 16.85 5.96 -17.12
CA THR A 154 16.21 6.88 -16.17
C THR A 154 17.22 7.90 -15.65
N LYS A 155 16.97 9.19 -15.85
CA LYS A 155 17.84 10.29 -15.35
C LYS A 155 16.99 11.49 -14.94
N LYS A 156 17.50 12.31 -14.01
CA LYS A 156 16.95 13.64 -13.74
C LYS A 156 17.78 14.72 -14.43
N PHE A 157 17.11 15.65 -15.08
CA PHE A 157 17.73 16.88 -15.57
C PHE A 157 18.04 17.84 -14.40
N SER A 158 18.88 18.85 -14.64
CA SER A 158 19.32 19.80 -13.61
C SER A 158 18.18 20.62 -12.99
N ASN A 159 17.08 20.81 -13.73
CA ASN A 159 15.83 21.42 -13.29
C ASN A 159 14.87 20.45 -12.53
N GLN A 160 15.33 19.25 -12.17
CA GLN A 160 14.58 18.17 -11.52
C GLN A 160 13.52 17.47 -12.38
N GLU A 161 13.42 17.77 -13.68
CA GLU A 161 12.55 17.01 -14.59
C GLU A 161 13.07 15.58 -14.76
N THR A 162 12.15 14.62 -14.69
CA THR A 162 12.47 13.19 -14.87
C THR A 162 12.44 12.84 -16.36
N CYS A 163 13.54 12.26 -16.85
CA CYS A 163 13.71 11.82 -18.23
C CYS A 163 13.84 10.30 -18.26
N VAL A 164 13.02 9.67 -19.08
CA VAL A 164 12.94 8.22 -19.25
C VAL A 164 13.04 7.91 -20.74
N GLU A 165 13.91 6.99 -21.10
CA GLU A 165 14.05 6.49 -22.47
C GLU A 165 14.07 4.96 -22.45
N ILE A 166 13.10 4.31 -23.12
CA ILE A 166 13.03 2.85 -23.22
C ILE A 166 14.02 2.41 -24.31
N GLY A 167 15.07 1.68 -23.91
CA GLY A 167 16.21 1.31 -24.75
C GLY A 167 16.01 0.05 -25.60
N GLU A 168 14.78 -0.48 -25.67
CA GLU A 168 14.43 -1.66 -26.47
C GLU A 168 12.98 -1.58 -26.98
N SER A 169 12.63 -2.43 -27.95
CA SER A 169 11.27 -2.46 -28.48
C SER A 169 10.32 -3.21 -27.54
N VAL A 170 9.21 -2.58 -27.19
CA VAL A 170 8.11 -3.17 -26.40
C VAL A 170 6.85 -3.43 -27.23
N ARG A 171 6.94 -3.30 -28.57
CA ARG A 171 5.78 -3.38 -29.47
C ARG A 171 5.15 -4.78 -29.43
N GLY A 172 3.90 -4.85 -28.97
CA GLY A 172 3.16 -6.10 -28.85
C GLY A 172 3.54 -6.96 -27.64
N GLU A 173 4.40 -6.46 -26.74
CA GLU A 173 4.85 -7.19 -25.55
C GLU A 173 3.92 -6.94 -24.34
N ASP A 174 3.97 -7.83 -23.34
CA ASP A 174 3.27 -7.69 -22.06
C ASP A 174 4.23 -7.10 -21.03
N VAL A 175 4.05 -5.82 -20.72
CA VAL A 175 5.03 -5.00 -20.01
C VAL A 175 4.65 -4.84 -18.55
N TYR A 176 5.56 -5.15 -17.65
CA TYR A 176 5.44 -4.96 -16.21
C TYR A 176 6.44 -3.90 -15.75
N ILE A 177 5.97 -2.82 -15.13
CA ILE A 177 6.82 -1.76 -14.60
C ILE A 177 6.80 -1.83 -13.07
N VAL A 178 7.94 -2.16 -12.47
CA VAL A 178 8.10 -2.27 -11.02
C VAL A 178 8.57 -0.94 -10.44
N GLN A 179 7.73 -0.32 -9.62
CA GLN A 179 8.07 0.91 -8.90
C GLN A 179 7.33 0.97 -7.56
N SER A 180 8.05 1.19 -6.46
CA SER A 180 7.44 1.36 -5.13
C SER A 180 7.29 2.84 -4.75
N GLY A 181 6.27 3.17 -3.96
CA GLY A 181 5.99 4.52 -3.48
C GLY A 181 6.87 4.97 -2.30
N CYS A 182 8.19 4.72 -2.35
CA CYS A 182 9.15 5.06 -1.30
C CYS A 182 10.10 6.19 -1.70
N GLY A 183 10.93 6.68 -0.77
CA GLY A 183 11.87 7.79 -1.01
C GLY A 183 11.14 9.08 -1.38
N GLU A 184 11.60 9.76 -2.44
CA GLU A 184 10.91 10.90 -3.04
C GLU A 184 9.67 10.43 -3.81
N ILE A 185 8.58 10.25 -3.08
CA ILE A 185 7.31 9.66 -3.54
C ILE A 185 6.75 10.32 -4.81
N ASN A 186 6.93 11.64 -4.98
CA ASN A 186 6.43 12.37 -6.14
C ASN A 186 7.24 12.07 -7.40
N ASP A 187 8.57 12.03 -7.28
CA ASP A 187 9.47 11.80 -8.39
C ASP A 187 9.32 10.35 -8.88
N ASN A 188 9.23 9.40 -7.94
CA ASN A 188 9.02 7.99 -8.26
C ASN A 188 7.64 7.72 -8.89
N LEU A 189 6.60 8.46 -8.47
CA LEU A 189 5.29 8.44 -9.11
C LEU A 189 5.33 9.04 -10.52
N MET A 190 5.99 10.20 -10.70
CA MET A 190 6.13 10.82 -12.03
C MET A 190 6.94 9.94 -12.99
N GLU A 191 8.03 9.32 -12.52
CA GLU A 191 8.82 8.36 -13.28
C GLU A 191 7.97 7.18 -13.76
N LEU A 192 7.17 6.58 -12.87
CA LEU A 192 6.25 5.50 -13.21
C LEU A 192 5.23 5.93 -14.27
N LEU A 193 4.61 7.10 -14.12
CA LEU A 193 3.63 7.62 -15.08
C LEU A 193 4.27 7.87 -16.47
N ILE A 194 5.50 8.37 -16.51
CA ILE A 194 6.25 8.58 -17.75
C ILE A 194 6.62 7.23 -18.39
N MET A 195 7.08 6.24 -17.60
CA MET A 195 7.38 4.88 -18.10
C MET A 195 6.14 4.19 -18.68
N ILE A 196 4.99 4.26 -18.00
CA ILE A 196 3.72 3.69 -18.47
C ILE A 196 3.34 4.32 -19.81
N ASN A 197 3.32 5.66 -19.89
CA ASN A 197 2.95 6.38 -21.10
C ASN A 197 3.93 6.08 -22.26
N ALA A 198 5.23 6.02 -21.99
CA ALA A 198 6.25 5.66 -22.99
C ALA A 198 6.02 4.26 -23.56
N CYS A 199 5.71 3.27 -22.72
CA CYS A 199 5.39 1.92 -23.18
C CYS A 199 4.07 1.88 -23.98
N LYS A 200 3.06 2.65 -23.55
CA LYS A 200 1.75 2.71 -24.21
C LYS A 200 1.85 3.30 -25.63
N ILE A 201 2.54 4.43 -25.80
CA ILE A 201 2.74 5.05 -27.13
C ILE A 201 3.71 4.23 -28.00
N ALA A 202 4.65 3.48 -27.40
CA ALA A 202 5.49 2.50 -28.09
C ALA A 202 4.74 1.24 -28.55
N SER A 203 3.42 1.19 -28.38
CA SER A 203 2.52 0.09 -28.81
C SER A 203 2.74 -1.22 -28.03
N ALA A 204 3.00 -1.16 -26.72
CA ALA A 204 2.90 -2.32 -25.84
C ALA A 204 1.49 -2.94 -25.91
N SER A 205 1.40 -4.28 -25.83
CA SER A 205 0.09 -4.97 -25.87
C SER A 205 -0.71 -4.74 -24.59
N ARG A 206 -0.01 -4.70 -23.45
CA ARG A 206 -0.57 -4.47 -22.12
C ARG A 206 0.52 -3.85 -21.24
N VAL A 207 0.14 -2.90 -20.38
CA VAL A 207 1.05 -2.29 -19.40
C VAL A 207 0.50 -2.50 -18.00
N THR A 208 1.19 -3.31 -17.21
CA THR A 208 0.87 -3.61 -15.80
C THR A 208 1.80 -2.81 -14.89
N ALA A 209 1.22 -1.99 -14.01
CA ALA A 209 1.99 -1.28 -12.98
C ALA A 209 2.10 -2.15 -11.73
N VAL A 210 3.32 -2.58 -11.39
CA VAL A 210 3.62 -3.36 -10.19
C VAL A 210 4.09 -2.39 -9.11
N ILE A 211 3.22 -2.12 -8.13
CA ILE A 211 3.38 -1.07 -7.12
C ILE A 211 3.38 -1.70 -5.72
N PRO A 212 4.53 -2.18 -5.21
CA PRO A 212 4.60 -2.94 -3.94
C PRO A 212 4.10 -2.17 -2.71
N CYS A 213 4.36 -0.86 -2.63
CA CYS A 213 3.75 0.03 -1.65
C CYS A 213 3.01 1.15 -2.40
N PHE A 214 1.68 1.18 -2.31
CA PHE A 214 0.86 2.13 -3.08
C PHE A 214 1.04 3.59 -2.60
N PRO A 215 1.43 4.54 -3.46
CA PRO A 215 1.68 5.91 -3.03
C PRO A 215 0.38 6.62 -2.63
N TYR A 216 0.46 7.50 -1.63
CA TYR A 216 -0.67 8.23 -1.07
C TYR A 216 -1.83 7.39 -0.47
N ALA A 217 -1.65 6.08 -0.24
CA ALA A 217 -2.72 5.17 0.24
C ALA A 217 -3.42 5.61 1.54
N ARG A 218 -2.74 6.30 2.46
CA ARG A 218 -3.32 6.89 3.69
C ARG A 218 -4.24 8.11 3.45
N GLN A 219 -4.42 8.54 2.20
CA GLN A 219 -5.27 9.67 1.80
C GLN A 219 -6.43 9.15 0.91
N ASP A 220 -7.11 8.11 1.40
CA ASP A 220 -8.23 7.40 0.78
C ASP A 220 -9.60 8.07 1.02
N LYS A 221 -9.72 8.90 2.06
CA LYS A 221 -11.00 9.47 2.50
C LYS A 221 -10.88 10.92 3.00
N LYS A 222 -12.02 11.61 3.05
CA LYS A 222 -12.12 12.97 3.60
C LYS A 222 -12.36 12.93 5.12
N ASP A 223 -11.31 12.71 5.89
CA ASP A 223 -11.35 12.77 7.37
C ASP A 223 -11.77 14.15 7.90
N LYS A 224 -11.57 15.22 7.11
CA LYS A 224 -12.04 16.58 7.40
C LYS A 224 -12.56 17.24 6.13
N SER A 225 -13.48 18.20 6.31
CA SER A 225 -14.01 18.99 5.20
C SER A 225 -12.89 19.76 4.48
N ARG A 226 -12.86 19.64 3.14
CA ARG A 226 -11.86 20.18 2.20
C ARG A 226 -10.47 19.49 2.17
N ALA A 227 -10.35 18.26 2.66
CA ALA A 227 -9.20 17.41 2.31
C ALA A 227 -9.32 16.84 0.88
N PRO A 228 -8.19 16.63 0.15
CA PRO A 228 -8.17 15.85 -1.09
C PRO A 228 -8.35 14.35 -0.79
N ILE A 229 -8.73 13.58 -1.81
CA ILE A 229 -8.63 12.11 -1.81
C ILE A 229 -7.49 11.76 -2.77
N SER A 230 -6.25 11.88 -2.27
CA SER A 230 -5.06 11.81 -3.11
C SER A 230 -4.83 10.40 -3.67
N ALA A 231 -5.26 9.34 -2.97
CA ALA A 231 -5.22 7.98 -3.51
C ALA A 231 -6.11 7.81 -4.77
N LYS A 232 -7.27 8.47 -4.84
CA LYS A 232 -8.11 8.49 -6.06
C LYS A 232 -7.50 9.34 -7.16
N LEU A 233 -6.80 10.43 -6.81
CA LEU A 233 -6.03 11.21 -7.79
C LEU A 233 -4.90 10.37 -8.42
N VAL A 234 -4.13 9.65 -7.59
CA VAL A 234 -3.10 8.70 -8.05
C VAL A 234 -3.70 7.62 -8.95
N ALA A 235 -4.82 7.01 -8.56
CA ALA A 235 -5.51 6.02 -9.38
C ALA A 235 -5.91 6.58 -10.75
N ASN A 236 -6.51 7.77 -10.79
CA ASN A 236 -6.85 8.45 -12.04
C ASN A 236 -5.62 8.76 -12.91
N MET A 237 -4.49 9.17 -12.30
CA MET A 237 -3.24 9.45 -13.02
C MET A 237 -2.65 8.18 -13.66
N LEU A 238 -2.64 7.06 -12.95
CA LEU A 238 -2.19 5.75 -13.47
C LEU A 238 -3.10 5.29 -14.63
N SER A 239 -4.42 5.40 -14.48
CA SER A 239 -5.37 5.05 -15.54
C SER A 239 -5.18 5.90 -16.80
N VAL A 240 -5.04 7.23 -16.67
CA VAL A 240 -4.88 8.12 -17.84
C VAL A 240 -3.50 8.05 -18.48
N ALA A 241 -2.46 7.65 -17.73
CA ALA A 241 -1.13 7.34 -18.30
C ALA A 241 -1.16 6.07 -19.19
N GLY A 242 -2.19 5.23 -19.07
CA GLY A 242 -2.40 4.06 -19.91
C GLY A 242 -2.06 2.72 -19.25
N ALA A 243 -2.06 2.63 -17.92
CA ALA A 243 -1.99 1.34 -17.23
C ALA A 243 -3.27 0.52 -17.46
N ASP A 244 -3.11 -0.75 -17.79
CA ASP A 244 -4.21 -1.69 -18.06
C ASP A 244 -4.51 -2.60 -16.86
N HIS A 245 -3.56 -2.75 -15.93
CA HIS A 245 -3.67 -3.56 -14.72
C HIS A 245 -2.74 -3.00 -13.63
N ILE A 246 -3.16 -3.04 -12.36
CA ILE A 246 -2.31 -2.77 -11.20
C ILE A 246 -2.07 -4.06 -10.41
N ILE A 247 -0.82 -4.36 -10.05
CA ILE A 247 -0.48 -5.37 -9.03
C ILE A 247 0.09 -4.61 -7.83
N THR A 248 -0.42 -4.84 -6.63
CA THR A 248 0.02 -4.14 -5.40
C THR A 248 -0.05 -5.07 -4.19
N MET A 249 0.44 -4.62 -3.03
CA MET A 249 0.47 -5.42 -1.80
C MET A 249 -0.07 -4.61 -0.61
N ASP A 250 -0.92 -5.24 0.20
CA ASP A 250 -1.52 -4.70 1.44
C ASP A 250 -1.96 -3.24 1.37
N LEU A 251 -2.83 -2.89 0.41
CA LEU A 251 -3.48 -1.57 0.34
C LEU A 251 -4.03 -1.15 1.71
N HIS A 252 -3.62 0.04 2.18
CA HIS A 252 -4.03 0.64 3.45
C HIS A 252 -5.56 0.54 3.71
N ALA A 253 -6.34 0.76 2.66
CA ALA A 253 -7.77 0.53 2.62
C ALA A 253 -8.12 -0.31 1.37
N SER A 254 -8.82 -1.43 1.56
CA SER A 254 -9.25 -2.31 0.45
C SER A 254 -10.13 -1.59 -0.58
N GLN A 255 -10.81 -0.52 -0.16
CA GLN A 255 -11.64 0.36 -0.99
C GLN A 255 -10.86 1.05 -2.11
N ILE A 256 -9.53 1.17 -2.01
CA ILE A 256 -8.68 1.75 -3.05
C ILE A 256 -8.76 0.95 -4.36
N GLN A 257 -9.07 -0.35 -4.32
CA GLN A 257 -9.36 -1.14 -5.53
C GLN A 257 -10.51 -0.51 -6.34
N GLY A 258 -11.57 -0.07 -5.68
CA GLY A 258 -12.71 0.63 -6.29
C GLY A 258 -12.43 2.08 -6.71
N PHE A 259 -11.18 2.55 -6.63
CA PHE A 259 -10.77 3.81 -7.27
C PHE A 259 -10.34 3.61 -8.72
N PHE A 260 -10.10 2.37 -9.15
CA PHE A 260 -9.75 2.01 -10.51
C PHE A 260 -10.95 1.40 -11.23
N ASP A 261 -11.04 1.66 -12.53
CA ASP A 261 -11.95 0.98 -13.46
C ASP A 261 -11.24 -0.20 -14.18
N ILE A 262 -9.92 -0.28 -14.05
CA ILE A 262 -9.04 -1.39 -14.47
C ILE A 262 -8.91 -2.44 -13.35
N PRO A 263 -8.59 -3.71 -13.65
CA PRO A 263 -8.32 -4.72 -12.63
C PRO A 263 -7.19 -4.29 -11.68
N VAL A 264 -7.29 -4.73 -10.42
CA VAL A 264 -6.31 -4.50 -9.35
C VAL A 264 -6.11 -5.78 -8.55
N ASP A 265 -4.97 -6.44 -8.74
CA ASP A 265 -4.54 -7.57 -7.93
C ASP A 265 -3.87 -7.04 -6.64
N ASN A 266 -4.64 -6.96 -5.55
CA ASN A 266 -4.13 -6.64 -4.22
C ASN A 266 -3.67 -7.91 -3.49
N LEU A 267 -2.37 -8.17 -3.51
CA LEU A 267 -1.70 -9.24 -2.79
C LEU A 267 -1.65 -8.93 -1.28
N TYR A 268 -1.43 -9.97 -0.47
CA TYR A 268 -1.34 -9.86 0.99
C TYR A 268 -0.01 -10.46 1.47
N ALA A 269 0.70 -9.79 2.38
CA ALA A 269 1.85 -10.37 3.06
C ALA A 269 1.43 -11.32 4.21
N GLU A 270 0.14 -11.36 4.58
CA GLU A 270 -0.41 -12.20 5.65
C GLU A 270 0.09 -13.65 5.63
N PRO A 271 0.09 -14.41 4.51
CA PRO A 271 0.63 -15.77 4.49
C PRO A 271 2.12 -15.85 4.87
N ALA A 272 2.93 -14.88 4.43
CA ALA A 272 4.36 -14.82 4.74
C ALA A 272 4.62 -14.39 6.19
N VAL A 273 3.81 -13.47 6.73
CA VAL A 273 3.81 -13.08 8.14
C VAL A 273 3.45 -14.27 9.04
N LEU A 274 2.40 -15.03 8.69
CA LEU A 274 2.00 -16.23 9.42
C LEU A 274 3.09 -17.30 9.43
N LYS A 275 3.81 -17.47 8.31
CA LYS A 275 4.99 -18.35 8.23
C LYS A 275 6.11 -17.85 9.15
N TRP A 276 6.49 -16.57 9.05
CA TRP A 276 7.56 -15.98 9.87
C TRP A 276 7.26 -16.10 11.37
N ILE A 277 6.03 -15.83 11.82
CA ILE A 277 5.63 -15.95 13.23
C ILE A 277 5.84 -17.39 13.74
N LYS A 278 5.39 -18.39 12.99
CA LYS A 278 5.50 -19.82 13.37
C LYS A 278 6.93 -20.34 13.40
N GLU A 279 7.81 -19.77 12.59
CA GLU A 279 9.22 -20.16 12.46
C GLU A 279 10.13 -19.45 13.47
N ASN A 280 9.80 -18.22 13.89
CA ASN A 280 10.71 -17.35 14.66
C ASN A 280 10.28 -17.08 16.12
N ILE A 281 8.99 -17.22 16.46
CA ILE A 281 8.49 -16.97 17.82
C ILE A 281 8.10 -18.30 18.46
N VAL A 282 8.88 -18.79 19.43
CA VAL A 282 8.66 -20.11 20.07
C VAL A 282 7.29 -20.18 20.75
N GLU A 283 6.88 -19.10 21.42
CA GLU A 283 5.64 -19.01 22.18
C GLU A 283 4.42 -18.58 21.32
N TRP A 284 4.50 -18.66 19.98
CA TRP A 284 3.46 -18.15 19.08
C TRP A 284 2.05 -18.67 19.38
N LYS A 285 1.91 -19.90 19.89
CA LYS A 285 0.62 -20.50 20.24
C LYS A 285 -0.12 -19.81 21.38
N ASN A 286 0.61 -19.08 22.23
CA ASN A 286 0.07 -18.37 23.40
C ASN A 286 0.26 -16.84 23.27
N CYS A 287 0.59 -16.34 22.08
CA CYS A 287 0.75 -14.90 21.84
C CYS A 287 -0.61 -14.17 21.77
N THR A 288 -0.57 -12.84 21.81
CA THR A 288 -1.71 -11.98 21.48
C THR A 288 -1.34 -11.10 20.29
N ILE A 289 -2.16 -11.10 19.23
CA ILE A 289 -1.95 -10.21 18.07
C ILE A 289 -2.59 -8.84 18.38
N VAL A 290 -1.83 -7.76 18.25
CA VAL A 290 -2.23 -6.43 18.73
C VAL A 290 -2.32 -5.43 17.58
N SER A 291 -3.46 -4.74 17.48
CA SER A 291 -3.60 -3.60 16.56
C SER A 291 -3.12 -2.31 17.24
N PRO A 292 -2.21 -1.50 16.64
CA PRO A 292 -1.75 -0.23 17.21
C PRO A 292 -2.82 0.88 17.17
N ASP A 293 -3.85 0.72 16.34
CA ASP A 293 -5.02 1.60 16.28
C ASP A 293 -6.34 0.83 16.06
N ALA A 294 -7.45 1.57 15.91
CA ALA A 294 -8.77 0.97 15.67
C ALA A 294 -9.05 0.60 14.19
N GLY A 295 -8.25 1.08 13.24
CA GLY A 295 -8.37 0.75 11.81
C GLY A 295 -7.82 -0.64 11.50
N GLY A 296 -6.69 -1.00 12.12
CA GLY A 296 -6.05 -2.32 11.98
C GLY A 296 -6.84 -3.51 12.56
N ALA A 297 -7.98 -3.28 13.21
CA ALA A 297 -8.78 -4.30 13.89
C ALA A 297 -9.06 -5.55 13.03
N LYS A 298 -9.48 -5.36 11.78
CA LYS A 298 -9.78 -6.48 10.85
C LYS A 298 -8.55 -7.29 10.45
N ARG A 299 -7.38 -6.65 10.39
CA ARG A 299 -6.10 -7.27 10.01
C ARG A 299 -5.62 -8.18 11.13
N VAL A 300 -5.68 -7.70 12.37
CA VAL A 300 -5.23 -8.49 13.53
C VAL A 300 -6.16 -9.64 13.85
N THR A 301 -7.48 -9.48 13.67
CA THR A 301 -8.43 -10.60 13.84
C THR A 301 -8.21 -11.69 12.80
N SER A 302 -8.01 -11.35 11.50
CA SER A 302 -7.72 -12.36 10.47
C SER A 302 -6.47 -13.19 10.80
N ILE A 303 -5.40 -12.54 11.27
CA ILE A 303 -4.16 -13.21 11.66
C ILE A 303 -4.35 -14.03 12.93
N ALA A 304 -5.06 -13.50 13.94
CA ALA A 304 -5.35 -14.19 15.18
C ALA A 304 -6.22 -15.45 14.97
N ASP A 305 -7.28 -15.35 14.16
CA ASP A 305 -8.16 -16.46 13.80
C ASP A 305 -7.38 -17.57 13.06
N ARG A 306 -6.49 -17.22 12.12
CA ARG A 306 -5.63 -18.17 11.39
C ARG A 306 -4.53 -18.82 12.22
N LEU A 307 -4.11 -18.17 13.31
CA LEU A 307 -3.19 -18.75 14.30
C LEU A 307 -3.93 -19.48 15.43
N ASN A 308 -5.25 -19.27 15.57
CA ASN A 308 -6.07 -19.68 16.70
C ASN A 308 -5.51 -19.16 18.04
N VAL A 309 -5.30 -17.84 18.11
CA VAL A 309 -4.77 -17.12 19.28
C VAL A 309 -5.64 -15.90 19.61
N ASP A 310 -5.41 -15.29 20.78
CA ASP A 310 -6.13 -14.09 21.19
C ASP A 310 -5.68 -12.83 20.41
N PHE A 311 -6.54 -11.81 20.37
CA PHE A 311 -6.19 -10.49 19.85
C PHE A 311 -6.47 -9.38 20.85
N ALA A 312 -5.77 -8.26 20.69
CA ALA A 312 -5.98 -7.03 21.44
C ALA A 312 -5.93 -5.80 20.52
N LEU A 313 -6.44 -4.68 21.01
CA LEU A 313 -6.56 -3.44 20.25
C LEU A 313 -6.16 -2.26 21.13
N ILE A 314 -5.30 -1.39 20.60
CA ILE A 314 -4.93 -0.13 21.24
C ILE A 314 -5.75 0.99 20.60
N HIS A 315 -6.56 1.67 21.40
CA HIS A 315 -7.24 2.89 20.99
C HIS A 315 -6.54 4.12 21.56
N LYS A 316 -6.13 5.04 20.68
CA LYS A 316 -5.52 6.31 21.07
C LYS A 316 -6.60 7.40 21.19
N GLU A 317 -7.03 7.67 22.42
CA GLU A 317 -7.90 8.80 22.73
C GLU A 317 -7.13 10.11 22.52
N ARG A 318 -7.48 10.84 21.46
CA ARG A 318 -6.95 12.19 21.19
C ARG A 318 -7.76 13.22 21.97
N LYS A 319 -7.19 13.78 23.03
CA LYS A 319 -7.80 14.90 23.76
C LYS A 319 -7.44 16.25 23.11
N LYS A 320 -8.13 17.32 23.55
CA LYS A 320 -7.86 18.68 23.05
C LYS A 320 -6.44 19.13 23.42
N ALA A 321 -5.89 20.04 22.60
CA ALA A 321 -4.55 20.58 22.75
C ALA A 321 -4.30 21.16 24.17
N SER A 322 -3.61 20.38 25.01
CA SER A 322 -2.91 20.70 26.28
C SER A 322 -2.75 19.44 27.16
N GLU A 323 -3.53 18.37 26.91
CA GLU A 323 -3.35 17.08 27.60
C GLU A 323 -2.57 16.07 26.74
N VAL A 324 -1.82 15.18 27.40
CA VAL A 324 -1.11 14.07 26.74
C VAL A 324 -2.13 13.02 26.28
N ASP A 325 -2.06 12.59 25.02
CA ASP A 325 -2.94 11.56 24.46
C ASP A 325 -2.88 10.26 25.26
N ARG A 326 -4.03 9.66 25.57
CA ARG A 326 -4.10 8.40 26.32
C ARG A 326 -4.25 7.20 25.39
N MET A 327 -3.43 6.17 25.60
CA MET A 327 -3.63 4.86 24.96
C MET A 327 -4.41 3.93 25.89
N VAL A 328 -5.55 3.45 25.41
CA VAL A 328 -6.40 2.44 26.05
C VAL A 328 -6.14 1.11 25.35
N LEU A 329 -5.83 0.07 26.12
CA LEU A 329 -5.71 -1.30 25.61
C LEU A 329 -7.02 -2.04 25.88
N VAL A 330 -7.52 -2.77 24.89
CA VAL A 330 -8.70 -3.64 24.98
C VAL A 330 -8.25 -5.05 24.57
N GLY A 331 -8.52 -6.05 25.41
CA GLY A 331 -7.97 -7.41 25.28
C GLY A 331 -6.89 -7.70 26.32
N ASP A 332 -6.55 -8.98 26.50
CA ASP A 332 -5.53 -9.44 27.44
C ASP A 332 -4.20 -9.73 26.74
N VAL A 333 -3.12 -9.30 27.38
CA VAL A 333 -1.72 -9.45 26.93
C VAL A 333 -0.80 -9.87 28.07
N LYS A 334 -1.35 -10.08 29.26
CA LYS A 334 -0.57 -10.31 30.48
C LYS A 334 0.08 -11.69 30.44
N ASP A 335 1.36 -11.74 30.79
CA ASP A 335 2.17 -12.97 30.86
C ASP A 335 2.24 -13.71 29.50
N ARG A 336 2.08 -12.97 28.38
CA ARG A 336 2.09 -13.45 26.98
C ARG A 336 3.01 -12.62 26.08
N VAL A 337 3.41 -13.19 24.95
CA VAL A 337 4.09 -12.44 23.87
C VAL A 337 3.06 -11.60 23.11
N ALA A 338 3.33 -10.30 22.95
CA ALA A 338 2.48 -9.41 22.17
C ALA A 338 3.10 -9.12 20.79
N ILE A 339 2.33 -9.30 19.72
CA ILE A 339 2.78 -9.05 18.34
C ILE A 339 1.97 -7.88 17.78
N LEU A 340 2.55 -6.69 17.72
CA LEU A 340 1.95 -5.54 17.04
C LEU A 340 1.95 -5.79 15.54
N VAL A 341 0.79 -5.68 14.87
CA VAL A 341 0.69 -5.80 13.41
C VAL A 341 0.01 -4.57 12.80
N ASP A 342 0.65 -3.99 11.79
CA ASP A 342 0.14 -2.84 11.03
C ASP A 342 0.45 -2.98 9.53
N ASP A 343 -0.20 -2.21 8.65
CA ASP A 343 0.19 -2.23 7.22
C ASP A 343 1.47 -1.43 6.97
N MET A 344 1.68 -0.30 7.64
CA MET A 344 2.85 0.53 7.42
C MET A 344 3.24 1.40 8.61
N ALA A 345 4.52 1.37 9.01
CA ALA A 345 5.07 2.33 9.97
C ALA A 345 5.95 3.38 9.29
N ASP A 346 5.67 4.63 9.64
CA ASP A 346 6.37 5.81 9.15
C ASP A 346 7.33 6.32 10.24
N THR A 347 7.03 7.41 10.95
CA THR A 347 7.89 7.91 12.05
C THR A 347 7.95 7.02 13.30
N CYS A 348 7.28 5.86 13.30
CA CYS A 348 7.20 4.85 14.37
C CYS A 348 6.67 5.31 15.73
N GLY A 349 6.19 6.56 15.88
CA GLY A 349 5.73 7.08 17.18
C GLY A 349 4.59 6.27 17.80
N THR A 350 3.56 5.93 17.02
CA THR A 350 2.42 5.15 17.50
C THR A 350 2.84 3.75 17.98
N ILE A 351 3.64 3.02 17.17
CA ILE A 351 4.02 1.65 17.50
C ILE A 351 4.98 1.57 18.71
N CYS A 352 5.86 2.56 18.91
CA CYS A 352 6.74 2.57 20.07
C CYS A 352 5.94 2.80 21.37
N HIS A 353 5.04 3.79 21.39
CA HIS A 353 4.16 4.01 22.54
C HIS A 353 3.19 2.83 22.78
N ALA A 354 2.76 2.15 21.72
CA ALA A 354 2.00 0.91 21.84
C ALA A 354 2.82 -0.20 22.52
N ALA A 355 4.09 -0.36 22.17
CA ALA A 355 4.99 -1.33 22.81
C ALA A 355 5.21 -1.02 24.29
N ASP A 356 5.47 0.24 24.65
CA ASP A 356 5.58 0.68 26.04
C ASP A 356 4.30 0.38 26.83
N LYS A 357 3.13 0.56 26.18
CA LYS A 357 1.82 0.30 26.78
C LYS A 357 1.56 -1.20 26.98
N LEU A 358 2.05 -2.05 26.09
CA LEU A 358 1.95 -3.50 26.18
C LEU A 358 2.83 -4.07 27.30
N LEU A 359 4.09 -3.62 27.41
CA LEU A 359 4.92 -3.97 28.58
C LEU A 359 4.29 -3.50 29.89
N SER A 360 3.74 -2.27 29.92
CA SER A 360 3.02 -1.73 31.09
C SER A 360 1.75 -2.51 31.44
N ALA A 361 1.22 -3.33 30.53
CA ALA A 361 0.09 -4.23 30.74
C ALA A 361 0.51 -5.67 31.10
N GLY A 362 1.82 -5.96 31.14
CA GLY A 362 2.37 -7.27 31.53
C GLY A 362 2.75 -8.19 30.37
N ALA A 363 2.89 -7.69 29.13
CA ALA A 363 3.42 -8.50 28.03
C ALA A 363 4.87 -8.91 28.29
N THR A 364 5.21 -10.19 28.01
CA THR A 364 6.53 -10.78 28.25
C THR A 364 7.59 -10.27 27.26
N LYS A 365 7.20 -10.16 25.99
CA LYS A 365 8.00 -9.62 24.89
C LYS A 365 7.07 -8.89 23.92
N VAL A 366 7.60 -7.90 23.21
CA VAL A 366 6.86 -7.20 22.15
C VAL A 366 7.61 -7.33 20.82
N TYR A 367 6.89 -7.81 19.80
CA TYR A 367 7.32 -7.78 18.41
C TYR A 367 6.50 -6.73 17.65
N ALA A 368 7.06 -6.19 16.57
CA ALA A 368 6.28 -5.45 15.57
C ALA A 368 6.46 -6.09 14.21
N ILE A 369 5.36 -6.26 13.47
CA ILE A 369 5.34 -6.77 12.10
C ILE A 369 4.56 -5.77 11.24
N LEU A 370 5.15 -5.34 10.14
CA LEU A 370 4.61 -4.31 9.28
C LEU A 370 4.77 -4.75 7.83
N THR A 371 3.78 -4.56 6.95
CA THR A 371 4.05 -4.84 5.53
C THR A 371 5.08 -3.83 4.99
N HIS A 372 4.81 -2.52 5.09
CA HIS A 372 5.66 -1.48 4.50
C HIS A 372 6.46 -0.71 5.56
N GLY A 373 7.78 -0.96 5.61
CA GLY A 373 8.73 -0.25 6.47
C GLY A 373 9.17 1.09 5.87
N ILE A 374 8.32 2.12 5.94
CA ILE A 374 8.64 3.48 5.43
C ILE A 374 9.78 4.09 6.27
N PHE A 375 9.64 4.02 7.60
CA PHE A 375 10.68 4.35 8.57
C PHE A 375 11.39 5.69 8.30
N SER A 376 10.62 6.79 8.23
CA SER A 376 11.15 8.14 7.99
C SER A 376 11.53 8.88 9.27
N GLY A 377 12.40 9.89 9.14
CA GLY A 377 12.80 10.78 10.23
C GLY A 377 13.32 10.04 11.48
N PRO A 378 12.71 10.21 12.67
CA PRO A 378 13.18 9.60 13.91
C PRO A 378 12.84 8.11 14.06
N ALA A 379 12.34 7.44 13.02
CA ALA A 379 11.89 6.04 13.11
C ALA A 379 12.96 5.07 13.64
N ILE A 380 14.15 5.09 13.04
CA ILE A 380 15.24 4.16 13.36
C ILE A 380 15.75 4.36 14.79
N SER A 381 15.94 5.61 15.22
CA SER A 381 16.33 5.89 16.59
C SER A 381 15.24 5.47 17.58
N ARG A 382 13.95 5.71 17.28
CA ARG A 382 12.84 5.23 18.11
C ARG A 382 12.79 3.72 18.23
N ILE A 383 12.95 2.96 17.14
CA ILE A 383 12.96 1.48 17.16
C ILE A 383 14.11 0.95 18.03
N ASN A 384 15.32 1.54 17.91
CA ASN A 384 16.47 1.12 18.70
C ASN A 384 16.26 1.33 20.21
N HIS A 385 15.63 2.44 20.62
CA HIS A 385 15.34 2.73 22.03
C HIS A 385 14.07 2.04 22.55
N ALA A 386 13.14 1.66 21.67
CA ALA A 386 11.91 0.98 22.04
C ALA A 386 12.16 -0.47 22.45
N CYS A 387 11.23 -1.00 23.24
CA CYS A 387 11.29 -2.32 23.86
C CYS A 387 10.98 -3.51 22.92
N PHE A 388 11.11 -3.33 21.60
CA PHE A 388 10.94 -4.43 20.64
C PHE A 388 12.05 -5.48 20.76
N GLU A 389 11.67 -6.75 20.69
CA GLU A 389 12.60 -7.87 20.45
C GLU A 389 13.09 -7.83 19.00
N ALA A 390 12.15 -7.79 18.04
CA ALA A 390 12.41 -7.58 16.63
C ALA A 390 11.30 -6.72 15.97
N VAL A 391 11.67 -6.04 14.89
CA VAL A 391 10.75 -5.32 13.99
C VAL A 391 10.86 -5.93 12.61
N VAL A 392 9.82 -6.62 12.18
CA VAL A 392 9.78 -7.36 10.92
C VAL A 392 9.07 -6.52 9.86
N VAL A 393 9.68 -6.39 8.68
CA VAL A 393 9.09 -5.70 7.53
C VAL A 393 9.22 -6.51 6.25
N THR A 394 8.49 -6.17 5.20
CA THR A 394 8.77 -6.72 3.87
C THR A 394 9.75 -5.83 3.09
N ASN A 395 10.39 -6.39 2.06
CA ASN A 395 11.14 -5.62 1.06
C ASN A 395 10.25 -4.92 0.01
N THR A 396 8.99 -4.60 0.31
CA THR A 396 8.18 -3.70 -0.55
C THR A 396 8.79 -2.29 -0.65
N ILE A 397 9.64 -1.91 0.32
CA ILE A 397 10.45 -0.69 0.38
C ILE A 397 11.89 -1.13 0.73
N PRO A 398 12.96 -0.57 0.13
CA PRO A 398 14.34 -0.93 0.47
C PRO A 398 14.66 -0.71 1.96
N GLN A 399 15.36 -1.67 2.56
CA GLN A 399 15.67 -1.72 4.00
C GLN A 399 17.16 -1.86 4.30
N GLU A 400 17.99 -2.12 3.30
CA GLU A 400 19.40 -2.53 3.41
C GLU A 400 20.22 -1.49 4.18
N ASP A 401 19.92 -0.22 3.97
CA ASP A 401 20.53 0.89 4.70
C ASP A 401 20.02 1.01 6.14
N LYS A 402 18.70 0.88 6.32
CA LYS A 402 18.02 0.97 7.62
C LYS A 402 18.45 -0.16 8.56
N MET A 403 18.70 -1.36 8.05
CA MET A 403 19.22 -2.51 8.80
C MET A 403 20.62 -2.27 9.36
N LYS A 404 21.52 -1.60 8.61
CA LYS A 404 22.86 -1.23 9.12
C LYS A 404 22.78 -0.34 10.37
N HIS A 405 21.72 0.47 10.45
CA HIS A 405 21.47 1.38 11.57
C HIS A 405 20.52 0.81 12.64
N CYS A 406 19.95 -0.39 12.44
CA CYS A 406 19.00 -1.01 13.36
C CYS A 406 19.11 -2.55 13.34
N PRO A 407 19.83 -3.16 14.30
CA PRO A 407 19.99 -4.62 14.35
C PRO A 407 18.69 -5.37 14.70
N LYS A 408 17.63 -4.66 15.10
CA LYS A 408 16.31 -5.22 15.37
C LYS A 408 15.47 -5.45 14.11
N ILE A 409 15.84 -4.87 12.96
CA ILE A 409 15.06 -4.99 11.73
C ILE A 409 15.33 -6.34 11.07
N GLN A 410 14.26 -7.08 10.79
CA GLN A 410 14.28 -8.28 9.95
C GLN A 410 13.42 -8.05 8.70
N VAL A 411 13.80 -8.68 7.59
CA VAL A 411 13.14 -8.47 6.29
C VAL A 411 12.60 -9.79 5.73
N ILE A 412 11.31 -9.81 5.43
CA ILE A 412 10.64 -10.85 4.66
C ILE A 412 10.76 -10.49 3.19
N ASP A 413 11.36 -11.38 2.39
CA ASP A 413 11.40 -11.24 0.94
C ASP A 413 10.04 -11.61 0.33
N ILE A 414 9.40 -10.65 -0.33
CA ILE A 414 8.13 -10.84 -1.05
C ILE A 414 8.29 -10.88 -2.58
N SER A 415 9.53 -10.88 -3.09
CA SER A 415 9.81 -10.97 -4.53
C SER A 415 9.23 -12.23 -5.17
N MET A 416 9.17 -13.36 -4.43
CA MET A 416 8.52 -14.59 -4.92
C MET A 416 7.01 -14.44 -5.11
N ILE A 417 6.34 -13.70 -4.21
CA ILE A 417 4.90 -13.46 -4.30
C ILE A 417 4.60 -12.55 -5.51
N LEU A 418 5.43 -11.51 -5.72
CA LEU A 418 5.30 -10.61 -6.88
C LEU A 418 5.64 -11.31 -8.20
N ALA A 419 6.71 -12.11 -8.26
CA ALA A 419 7.08 -12.89 -9.43
C ALA A 419 5.98 -13.89 -9.82
N GLU A 420 5.46 -14.66 -8.87
CA GLU A 420 4.39 -15.63 -9.13
C GLU A 420 3.06 -14.95 -9.48
N ALA A 421 2.77 -13.76 -8.94
CA ALA A 421 1.63 -12.94 -9.37
C ALA A 421 1.79 -12.52 -10.84
N ILE A 422 2.93 -11.93 -11.21
CA ILE A 422 3.26 -11.53 -12.59
C ILE A 422 3.14 -12.72 -13.55
N ARG A 423 3.71 -13.88 -13.19
CA ARG A 423 3.63 -15.12 -14.00
C ARG A 423 2.19 -15.55 -14.24
N ARG A 424 1.35 -15.49 -13.20
CA ARG A 424 -0.07 -15.86 -13.28
C ARG A 424 -0.89 -14.87 -14.10
N THR A 425 -0.69 -13.57 -13.89
CA THR A 425 -1.30 -12.48 -14.68
C THR A 425 -0.93 -12.56 -16.17
N HIS A 426 0.29 -13.02 -16.47
CA HIS A 426 0.76 -13.27 -17.83
C HIS A 426 0.06 -14.49 -18.47
N ASN A 427 0.05 -15.62 -17.76
CA ASN A 427 -0.51 -16.88 -18.26
C ASN A 427 -2.05 -16.97 -18.21
N GLY A 428 -2.74 -16.02 -17.57
CA GLY A 428 -4.18 -16.11 -17.30
C GLY A 428 -4.54 -17.11 -16.20
N GLU A 429 -3.60 -17.44 -15.32
CA GLU A 429 -3.79 -18.33 -14.17
C GLU A 429 -4.39 -17.58 -12.96
N SER A 430 -5.03 -18.30 -12.04
CA SER A 430 -5.64 -17.68 -10.85
C SER A 430 -4.59 -17.15 -9.86
N VAL A 431 -4.50 -15.83 -9.73
CA VAL A 431 -3.68 -15.11 -8.73
C VAL A 431 -4.19 -15.35 -7.30
N SER A 432 -5.49 -15.64 -7.12
CA SER A 432 -6.14 -15.78 -5.80
C SER A 432 -5.56 -16.86 -4.89
N TYR A 433 -4.83 -17.84 -5.45
CA TYR A 433 -4.06 -18.82 -4.69
C TYR A 433 -3.08 -18.16 -3.70
N LEU A 434 -2.43 -17.06 -4.12
CA LEU A 434 -1.42 -16.34 -3.35
C LEU A 434 -1.98 -15.59 -2.12
N PHE A 435 -3.30 -15.38 -2.03
CA PHE A 435 -3.93 -14.74 -0.87
C PHE A 435 -3.97 -15.66 0.37
N SER A 436 -3.75 -16.96 0.18
CA SER A 436 -3.83 -17.98 1.24
C SER A 436 -2.56 -18.82 1.38
N HIS A 437 -1.78 -18.96 0.31
CA HIS A 437 -0.59 -19.81 0.28
C HIS A 437 0.66 -18.99 -0.11
N VAL A 438 1.75 -19.16 0.64
CA VAL A 438 3.06 -18.66 0.23
C VAL A 438 3.60 -19.58 -0.88
N PRO A 439 3.98 -19.05 -2.07
CA PRO A 439 4.68 -19.84 -3.07
C PRO A 439 6.04 -20.31 -2.52
N LEU A 440 6.40 -21.56 -2.83
CA LEU A 440 7.65 -22.21 -2.38
C LEU A 440 8.87 -21.69 -3.16
#